data_AF-A0AAE2YIX8-F1
#
_entry.id   AF-A0AAE2YIX8-F1
#
_cell.length_a   1.000
_cell.length_b   1.000
_cell.length_c   1.000
_cell.angle_alpha   90.00
_cell.angle_beta   90.00
_cell.angle_gamma   90.00
#
_symmetry.space_group_name_H-M   'P 1'
#
loop_
_entity.id
_entity.type
_entity.pdbx_description
1 polymer ?
#
loop_
_entity_poly.entity_id
_entity_poly.type
_entity_poly.pdbx_seq_one_letter_code
_entity_poly.pdbx_strand_id
1 'polypeptide(L)'
;MGERLMEEQVSAENKLDEEKVVRTGINGLDEVLGGGFDAGSIILLAGPPGSGKSIAAAQFIYNGAAKYGEAGLYLNFNENRNDFLRNMARLGMDFQRLEEAGMFK
;
A
#
# COMPACT_ATOMS: atom_id res chain seq x y z
N MET A 1 16.85 -24.22 37.70
CA MET A 1 16.97 -24.81 36.35
C MET A 1 15.68 -24.68 35.53
N GLY A 2 14.48 -24.57 36.16
CA GLY A 2 13.21 -24.35 35.45
C GLY A 2 12.93 -22.92 34.99
N GLU A 3 13.48 -21.90 35.66
CA GLU A 3 13.27 -20.48 35.28
C GLU A 3 13.89 -20.14 33.92
N ARG A 4 15.10 -20.67 33.63
CA ARG A 4 15.77 -20.50 32.32
C ARG A 4 14.99 -21.11 31.15
N LEU A 5 14.27 -22.21 31.39
CA LEU A 5 13.46 -22.88 30.37
C LEU A 5 12.16 -22.11 30.09
N MET A 6 11.60 -21.44 31.10
CA MET A 6 10.48 -20.51 30.91
C MET A 6 10.93 -19.22 30.23
N GLU A 7 12.10 -18.66 30.55
CA GLU A 7 12.65 -17.48 29.87
C GLU A 7 12.98 -17.74 28.39
N GLU A 8 13.52 -18.92 28.04
CA GLU A 8 13.75 -19.31 26.65
C GLU A 8 12.44 -19.52 25.88
N GLN A 9 11.41 -20.12 26.50
CA GLN A 9 10.11 -20.32 25.84
C GLN A 9 9.33 -19.01 25.69
N VAL A 10 9.34 -18.13 26.70
CA VAL A 10 8.73 -16.79 26.62
C VAL A 10 9.46 -15.91 25.59
N SER A 11 10.78 -16.04 25.45
CA SER A 11 11.53 -15.35 24.40
C SER A 11 11.28 -15.91 22.99
N ALA A 12 10.86 -17.18 22.87
CA ALA A 12 10.56 -17.81 21.58
C ALA A 12 9.11 -17.54 21.13
N GLU A 13 8.17 -17.40 22.07
CA GLU A 13 6.76 -17.09 21.79
C GLU A 13 6.49 -15.60 21.56
N ASN A 14 7.42 -14.72 21.95
CA ASN A 14 7.26 -13.27 21.82
C ASN A 14 8.17 -12.65 20.75
N LYS A 15 8.44 -13.39 19.67
CA LYS A 15 8.76 -12.74 18.40
C LYS A 15 7.44 -12.15 17.89
N LEU A 16 7.12 -10.94 18.34
CA LEU A 16 6.24 -10.07 17.56
C LEU A 16 6.77 -10.18 16.13
N ASP A 17 5.96 -10.76 15.23
CA ASP A 17 6.29 -10.86 13.82
C ASP A 17 6.90 -9.52 13.43
N GLU A 18 8.14 -9.50 12.92
CA GLU A 18 8.80 -8.25 12.53
C GLU A 18 7.79 -7.45 11.71
N GLU A 19 7.27 -6.37 12.31
CA GLU A 19 6.03 -5.75 11.89
C GLU A 19 6.28 -5.17 10.50
N LYS A 20 5.84 -5.90 9.48
CA LYS A 20 6.27 -5.63 8.12
C LYS A 20 5.57 -4.36 7.66
N VAL A 21 6.29 -3.26 7.57
CA VAL A 21 5.74 -1.98 7.08
C VAL A 21 5.69 -1.97 5.55
N VAL A 22 4.57 -1.52 4.99
CA VAL A 22 4.33 -1.32 3.57
C VAL A 22 4.37 0.18 3.26
N ARG A 23 5.39 0.61 2.52
CA ARG A 23 5.57 2.02 2.11
C ARG A 23 4.50 2.43 1.10
N THR A 24 3.94 3.62 1.27
CA THR A 24 2.99 4.19 0.31
C THR A 24 3.68 4.78 -0.91
N GLY A 25 4.92 5.24 -0.77
CA GLY A 25 5.66 5.97 -1.81
C GLY A 25 5.07 7.35 -2.15
N ILE A 26 4.11 7.83 -1.36
CA ILE A 26 3.51 9.16 -1.46
C ILE A 26 4.35 10.14 -0.65
N ASN A 27 4.77 11.23 -1.29
CA ASN A 27 5.64 12.23 -0.67
C ASN A 27 5.01 12.79 0.62
N GLY A 28 5.79 12.81 1.71
CA GLY A 28 5.36 13.26 3.03
C GLY A 28 4.48 12.27 3.80
N LEU A 29 3.74 11.38 3.14
CA LEU A 29 2.81 10.48 3.82
C LEU A 29 3.53 9.37 4.60
N ASP A 30 4.55 8.75 3.99
CA ASP A 30 5.33 7.70 4.68
C ASP A 30 6.01 8.24 5.95
N GLU A 31 6.47 9.49 5.94
CA GLU A 31 7.09 10.15 7.10
C GLU A 31 6.07 10.38 8.22
N VAL A 32 4.87 10.84 7.88
CA VAL A 32 3.77 11.05 8.84
C VAL A 32 3.30 9.72 9.45
N LEU A 33 3.35 8.63 8.68
CA LEU A 33 2.94 7.30 9.12
C LEU A 33 4.07 6.51 9.81
N GLY A 34 5.26 7.07 9.98
CA GLY A 34 6.38 6.35 10.62
C GLY A 34 7.00 5.25 9.73
N GLY A 35 6.80 5.34 8.41
CA GLY A 35 7.40 4.44 7.41
C GLY A 35 6.40 3.82 6.45
N GLY A 36 5.09 3.92 6.71
CA GLY A 36 4.04 3.33 5.87
C GLY A 36 2.90 2.72 6.68
N PHE A 37 2.16 1.79 6.09
CA PHE A 37 1.10 1.04 6.78
C PHE A 37 1.61 -0.29 7.30
N ASP A 38 1.02 -0.81 8.38
CA ASP A 38 1.29 -2.16 8.85
C ASP A 38 0.79 -3.19 7.83
N ALA A 39 1.61 -4.19 7.47
CA ALA A 39 1.19 -5.23 6.55
C ALA A 39 -0.01 -6.02 7.11
N GLY A 40 -0.96 -6.34 6.24
CA GLY A 40 -2.19 -7.05 6.62
C GLY A 40 -3.26 -6.16 7.28
N SER A 41 -2.98 -4.86 7.45
CA SER A 41 -3.98 -3.91 7.94
C SER A 41 -5.02 -3.53 6.87
N ILE A 42 -6.17 -3.04 7.34
CA ILE A 42 -7.21 -2.44 6.50
C ILE A 42 -7.18 -0.94 6.70
N ILE A 43 -7.01 -0.19 5.60
CA ILE A 43 -6.92 1.27 5.64
C ILE A 43 -8.22 1.89 5.12
N LEU A 44 -8.81 2.78 5.91
CA LEU A 44 -9.97 3.60 5.49
C LEU A 44 -9.51 5.01 5.15
N LEU A 45 -9.65 5.39 3.88
CA LEU A 45 -9.40 6.76 3.43
C LEU A 45 -10.71 7.54 3.27
N ALA A 46 -11.01 8.42 4.22
CA ALA A 46 -12.27 9.19 4.28
C ALA A 46 -12.04 10.70 4.05
N GLY A 47 -13.04 11.38 3.47
CA GLY A 47 -12.99 12.82 3.20
C GLY A 47 -14.03 13.28 2.17
N PRO A 48 -14.29 14.61 2.06
CA PRO A 48 -15.30 15.16 1.15
C PRO A 48 -14.95 14.93 -0.34
N PRO A 49 -15.91 15.02 -1.28
CA PRO A 49 -15.62 14.98 -2.71
C PRO A 49 -14.53 15.99 -3.11
N GLY A 50 -13.64 15.58 -4.03
CA GLY A 50 -12.51 16.43 -4.44
C GLY A 50 -11.30 16.44 -3.50
N SER A 51 -11.36 15.81 -2.31
CA SER A 51 -10.24 15.78 -1.36
C SER A 51 -9.04 14.90 -1.77
N GLY A 52 -9.01 14.37 -2.99
CA GLY A 52 -7.89 13.57 -3.49
C GLY A 52 -7.88 12.07 -3.12
N LYS A 53 -8.94 11.51 -2.53
CA LYS A 53 -8.99 10.09 -2.10
C LYS A 53 -8.62 9.10 -3.21
N SER A 54 -9.26 9.22 -4.37
CA SER A 54 -8.98 8.34 -5.52
C SER A 54 -7.55 8.50 -6.04
N ILE A 55 -7.01 9.73 -5.97
CA ILE A 55 -5.63 10.00 -6.38
C ILE A 55 -4.66 9.33 -5.39
N ALA A 56 -4.88 9.49 -4.09
CA ALA A 56 -4.03 8.84 -3.07
C ALA A 56 -4.10 7.30 -3.17
N ALA A 57 -5.29 6.73 -3.37
CA ALA A 57 -5.44 5.29 -3.58
C ALA A 57 -4.72 4.82 -4.85
N ALA A 58 -4.84 5.56 -5.96
CA ALA A 58 -4.12 5.27 -7.20
C ALA A 58 -2.60 5.40 -7.03
N GLN A 59 -2.12 6.43 -6.33
CA GLN A 59 -0.69 6.59 -6.05
C GLN A 59 -0.14 5.44 -5.23
N PHE A 60 -0.87 4.97 -4.20
CA PHE A 60 -0.45 3.83 -3.40
C PHE A 60 -0.21 2.58 -4.26
N ILE A 61 -1.20 2.18 -5.05
CA ILE A 61 -1.09 0.99 -5.91
C ILE A 61 -0.07 1.17 -7.04
N TYR A 62 0.02 2.36 -7.63
CA TYR A 62 1.00 2.67 -8.68
C TYR A 62 2.42 2.60 -8.13
N ASN A 63 2.68 3.20 -6.96
CA ASN A 63 3.98 3.19 -6.33
C ASN A 63 4.39 1.78 -5.89
N GLY A 64 3.46 0.99 -5.34
CA GLY A 64 3.68 -0.43 -5.04
C GLY A 64 4.23 -1.16 -6.26
N ALA A 65 3.51 -1.08 -7.38
CA ALA A 65 3.91 -1.75 -8.62
C ALA A 65 5.20 -1.19 -9.22
N ALA A 66 5.31 0.14 -9.36
CA ALA A 66 6.38 0.78 -10.12
C ALA A 66 7.70 0.92 -9.34
N LYS A 67 7.64 1.08 -8.01
CA LYS A 67 8.84 1.33 -7.17
C LYS A 67 9.25 0.12 -6.36
N TYR A 68 8.29 -0.71 -5.94
CA TYR A 68 8.55 -1.79 -4.98
C TYR A 68 8.32 -3.18 -5.57
N GLY A 69 7.83 -3.28 -6.81
CA GLY A 69 7.56 -4.57 -7.46
C GLY A 69 6.37 -5.31 -6.83
N GLU A 70 5.44 -4.58 -6.22
CA GLU A 70 4.26 -5.12 -5.54
C GLU A 70 3.05 -5.01 -6.46
N ALA A 71 2.60 -6.13 -7.02
CA ALA A 71 1.43 -6.13 -7.90
C ALA A 71 0.15 -5.80 -7.14
N GLY A 72 -0.79 -5.10 -7.79
CA GLY A 72 -2.02 -4.65 -7.15
C GLY A 72 -3.27 -4.74 -8.02
N LEU A 73 -4.42 -4.81 -7.35
CA LEU A 73 -5.76 -4.78 -7.96
C LEU A 73 -6.49 -3.51 -7.53
N TYR A 74 -7.02 -2.74 -8.49
CA TYR A 74 -7.79 -1.53 -8.22
C TYR A 74 -9.26 -1.70 -8.63
N LEU A 75 -10.12 -1.87 -7.63
CA LEU A 75 -11.56 -1.98 -7.85
C LEU A 75 -12.23 -0.60 -7.79
N ASN A 76 -12.77 -0.15 -8.92
CA ASN A 76 -13.43 1.14 -9.04
C ASN A 76 -14.91 0.97 -9.44
N PHE A 77 -15.80 1.63 -8.70
CA PHE A 77 -17.25 1.62 -8.96
C PHE A 77 -17.79 2.97 -9.44
N ASN A 78 -16.94 4.01 -9.52
CA ASN A 78 -17.37 5.39 -9.79
C ASN A 78 -17.10 5.87 -11.22
N GLU A 79 -16.11 5.30 -11.91
CA GLU A 79 -15.75 5.66 -13.28
C GLU A 79 -15.35 4.41 -14.08
N ASN A 80 -15.39 4.51 -15.41
CA ASN A 80 -14.95 3.43 -16.28
C ASN A 80 -13.40 3.41 -16.42
N ARG A 81 -12.88 2.28 -16.89
CA ARG A 81 -11.43 2.06 -17.05
C ARG A 81 -10.73 3.12 -17.90
N ASN A 82 -11.32 3.52 -19.03
CA ASN A 82 -10.67 4.46 -19.95
C ASN A 82 -10.56 5.86 -19.34
N ASP A 83 -11.55 6.27 -18.56
CA ASP A 83 -11.52 7.53 -17.82
C ASP A 83 -10.47 7.50 -16.72
N PHE A 84 -10.40 6.43 -15.94
CA PHE A 84 -9.37 6.23 -14.93
C PHE A 84 -7.96 6.31 -15.53
N LEU A 85 -7.66 5.52 -16.58
CA LEU A 85 -6.33 5.50 -17.21
C LEU A 85 -5.93 6.89 -17.72
N ARG A 86 -6.85 7.58 -18.40
CA ARG A 86 -6.60 8.92 -18.92
C ARG A 86 -6.37 9.94 -17.80
N ASN A 87 -7.16 9.88 -16.72
CA ASN A 87 -7.05 10.78 -15.58
C ASN A 87 -5.72 10.57 -14.84
N MET A 88 -5.32 9.31 -14.62
CA MET A 88 -4.07 8.98 -13.93
C MET A 88 -2.83 9.29 -14.79
N ALA A 89 -2.90 9.08 -16.11
CA ALA A 89 -1.81 9.44 -17.02
C ALA A 89 -1.50 10.95 -16.98
N ARG A 90 -2.53 11.81 -16.83
CA ARG A 90 -2.35 13.27 -16.64
C ARG A 90 -1.62 13.63 -15.34
N LEU A 91 -1.64 12.74 -14.36
CA LEU A 91 -0.94 12.87 -13.10
C LEU A 91 0.43 12.17 -13.10
N GLY A 92 0.89 11.70 -14.28
CA GLY A 92 2.18 11.03 -14.43
C GLY A 92 2.18 9.54 -14.05
N MET A 93 1.01 8.94 -13.85
CA MET A 93 0.88 7.51 -13.53
C MET A 93 0.44 6.73 -14.77
N ASP A 94 1.40 6.06 -15.41
CA ASP A 94 1.15 5.19 -16.58
C ASP A 94 0.72 3.79 -16.14
N PHE A 95 -0.56 3.63 -15.82
CA PHE A 95 -1.14 2.34 -15.44
C PHE A 95 -1.21 1.35 -16.60
N GLN A 96 -1.32 1.83 -17.84
CA GLN A 96 -1.38 0.94 -18.99
C GLN A 96 -0.08 0.13 -19.11
N ARG A 97 1.07 0.77 -18.92
CA ARG A 97 2.35 0.08 -18.86
C ARG A 97 2.41 -0.99 -17.77
N LEU A 98 1.79 -0.73 -16.61
CA LEU A 98 1.78 -1.69 -15.49
C LEU A 98 0.85 -2.88 -15.76
N GLU A 99 -0.27 -2.68 -16.46
CA GLU A 99 -1.13 -3.78 -16.93
C GLU A 99 -0.40 -4.68 -17.90
N GLU A 100 0.30 -4.09 -18.88
CA GLU A 100 1.10 -4.84 -19.87
C GLU A 100 2.21 -5.66 -19.21
N ALA A 101 2.75 -5.17 -18.09
CA ALA A 101 3.74 -5.89 -17.27
C ALA A 101 3.14 -6.92 -16.30
N GLY A 102 1.80 -7.04 -16.22
CA GLY A 102 1.12 -7.93 -15.27
C GLY A 102 1.19 -7.48 -13.81
N MET A 103 1.55 -6.21 -13.57
CA MET A 103 1.74 -5.64 -12.22
C MET A 103 0.49 -4.90 -11.71
N PHE A 104 -0.48 -4.65 -12.58
CA PHE A 104 -1.72 -3.95 -12.24
C PHE A 104 -2.92 -4.60 -12.91
N LYS A 105 -4.06 -4.59 -12.23
CA LYS A 105 -5.34 -5.03 -12.75
C LYS A 105 -6.50 -4.18 -12.23
#